data_AF-A0A7K2YTI8-F1
#
_entry.id   AF-A0A7K2YTI8-F1
#
_cell.length_a   1.000
_cell.length_b   1.000
_cell.length_c   1.000
_cell.angle_alpha   90.00
_cell.angle_beta   90.00
_cell.angle_gamma   90.00
#
_symmetry.space_group_name_H-M   'P 1'
#
loop_
_entity.id
_entity.type
_entity.pdbx_description
1 polymer ?
#
loop_
_entity_poly.entity_id
_entity_poly.type
_entity_poly.pdbx_seq_one_letter_code
_entity_poly.pdbx_strand_id
1 'polypeptide(L)'
;MIIFPVENPTTTRLQWWERRRTWLSIWLASAGAAGGLALVSTLPGHRAWGLCALVGYLLAAGAAALMPRRGARTAAVVLAFVGAAAVPLFAFAALGVGQSEVGVIERSARLFVDTGSPYLADPTRVGDYNPYLPGMALFGLPRVLLGDDGRCAMVLGDARVWCAAVFVGCLAAGRTLLRPTSTSGRAPYGLLGTALVASPVVALSWSVSGVDLPLTGLTCLALAAAARGRSRTAGAALAVACALKWVIWPAL
;
A
#
# COMPACT_ATOMS: atom_id res chain seq x y z
N MET A 1 -20.97 29.46 -36.53
CA MET A 1 -21.75 29.45 -35.29
C MET A 1 -21.49 28.12 -34.58
N ILE A 2 -20.53 28.11 -33.66
CA ILE A 2 -20.14 26.91 -32.89
C ILE A 2 -21.00 26.91 -31.63
N ILE A 3 -21.92 25.95 -31.52
CA ILE A 3 -22.78 25.78 -30.35
C ILE A 3 -21.92 25.11 -29.26
N PHE A 4 -21.46 25.89 -28.29
CA PHE A 4 -20.97 25.32 -27.03
C PHE A 4 -22.18 24.73 -26.29
N PRO A 5 -22.14 23.46 -25.86
CA PRO A 5 -23.22 22.92 -25.05
C PRO A 5 -23.20 23.65 -23.71
N VAL A 6 -24.25 24.42 -23.42
CA VAL A 6 -24.48 25.00 -22.10
C VAL A 6 -24.82 23.85 -21.16
N GLU A 7 -23.84 23.38 -20.39
CA GLU A 7 -24.07 22.39 -19.34
C GLU A 7 -25.12 22.92 -18.36
N ASN A 8 -26.21 22.17 -18.21
CA ASN A 8 -27.35 22.57 -17.39
C ASN A 8 -26.94 22.61 -15.89
N PRO A 9 -27.11 23.72 -15.15
CA PRO A 9 -26.67 23.82 -13.75
C PRO A 9 -27.38 22.85 -12.78
N THR A 10 -28.50 22.26 -13.20
CA THR A 10 -29.24 21.24 -12.45
C THR A 10 -28.57 19.86 -12.53
N THR A 11 -28.05 19.47 -13.70
CA THR A 11 -27.38 18.17 -13.89
C THR A 11 -26.04 18.12 -13.13
N THR A 12 -25.30 19.23 -13.09
CA THR A 12 -24.04 19.33 -12.32
C THR A 12 -24.25 19.25 -10.80
N ARG A 13 -25.39 19.73 -10.28
CA ARG A 13 -25.72 19.59 -8.85
C ARG A 13 -26.09 18.15 -8.48
N LEU A 14 -26.92 17.48 -9.29
CA LEU A 14 -27.34 16.08 -9.05
C LEU A 14 -26.14 15.12 -9.10
N GLN A 15 -25.34 15.19 -10.16
CA GLN A 15 -24.13 14.38 -10.30
C GLN A 15 -23.14 14.57 -9.16
N TRP A 16 -23.05 15.77 -8.60
CA TRP A 16 -22.21 16.03 -7.43
C TRP A 16 -22.76 15.37 -6.17
N TRP A 17 -24.06 15.48 -5.90
CA TRP A 17 -24.69 14.86 -4.74
C TRP A 17 -24.54 13.34 -4.79
N GLU A 18 -24.71 12.73 -5.96
CA GLU A 18 -24.46 11.31 -6.19
C GLU A 18 -23.01 10.95 -5.88
N ARG A 19 -22.03 11.64 -6.49
CA ARG A 19 -20.61 11.38 -6.21
C ARG A 19 -20.28 11.56 -4.73
N ARG A 20 -20.81 12.61 -4.08
CA ARG A 20 -20.59 12.85 -2.65
C ARG A 20 -21.12 11.71 -1.80
N ARG A 21 -22.34 11.24 -2.08
CA ARG A 21 -22.94 10.07 -1.43
C ARG A 21 -22.09 8.84 -1.66
N THR A 22 -21.62 8.59 -2.88
CA THR A 22 -20.72 7.46 -3.17
C THR A 22 -19.44 7.50 -2.33
N TRP A 23 -18.74 8.63 -2.29
CA TRP A 23 -17.52 8.76 -1.48
C TRP A 23 -17.80 8.58 0.02
N LEU A 24 -18.87 9.18 0.52
CA LEU A 24 -19.30 9.02 1.91
C LEU A 24 -19.58 7.55 2.22
N SER A 25 -20.36 6.86 1.39
CA SER A 25 -20.68 5.44 1.55
C SER A 25 -19.43 4.57 1.51
N ILE A 26 -18.47 4.85 0.62
CA ILE A 26 -17.19 4.13 0.56
C ILE A 26 -16.41 4.28 1.87
N TRP A 27 -16.30 5.50 2.40
CA TRP A 27 -15.56 5.73 3.64
C TRP A 27 -16.26 5.15 4.86
N LEU A 28 -17.59 5.24 4.95
CA LEU A 28 -18.37 4.62 6.02
C LEU A 28 -18.29 3.08 5.97
N ALA A 29 -18.36 2.49 4.77
CA ALA A 29 -18.17 1.04 4.61
C ALA A 29 -16.76 0.61 5.00
N SER A 30 -15.74 1.40 4.64
CA SER A 30 -14.34 1.16 5.03
C SER A 30 -14.13 1.27 6.54
N ALA A 31 -14.77 2.26 7.19
CA ALA A 31 -14.81 2.42 8.64
C ALA A 31 -15.44 1.20 9.31
N GLY A 32 -16.61 0.76 8.82
CA GLY A 32 -17.31 -0.42 9.32
C GLY A 32 -16.46 -1.69 9.19
N ALA A 33 -15.81 -1.90 8.04
CA ALA A 33 -14.93 -3.04 7.82
C ALA A 33 -13.70 -3.03 8.76
N ALA A 34 -13.06 -1.87 8.94
CA ALA A 34 -11.91 -1.72 9.84
C ALA A 34 -12.29 -1.94 11.32
N GLY A 35 -13.40 -1.34 11.75
CA GLY A 35 -13.94 -1.53 13.09
C GLY A 35 -14.37 -2.98 13.34
N GLY A 36 -15.05 -3.61 12.37
CA GLY A 36 -15.42 -5.02 12.42
C GLY A 36 -14.20 -5.94 12.56
N LEU A 37 -13.14 -5.68 11.78
CA LEU A 37 -11.88 -6.42 11.93
C LEU A 37 -11.27 -6.24 13.32
N ALA A 38 -11.29 -5.01 13.86
CA ALA A 38 -10.77 -4.74 15.20
C ALA A 38 -11.52 -5.49 16.31
N LEU A 39 -12.83 -5.68 16.15
CA LEU A 39 -13.66 -6.41 17.10
C LEU A 39 -13.45 -7.93 17.02
N VAL A 40 -13.36 -8.47 15.81
CA VAL A 40 -13.36 -9.92 15.58
C VAL A 40 -11.96 -10.53 15.63
N SER A 41 -10.93 -9.80 15.20
CA SER A 41 -9.59 -10.37 15.09
C SER A 41 -8.99 -10.68 16.46
N THR A 42 -8.28 -11.80 16.59
CA THR A 42 -7.46 -12.14 17.77
C THR A 42 -6.02 -11.63 17.67
N LEU A 43 -5.62 -11.12 16.50
CA LEU A 43 -4.26 -10.65 16.25
C LEU A 43 -4.11 -9.18 16.71
N PRO A 44 -3.18 -8.86 17.64
CA PRO A 44 -3.03 -7.50 18.17
C PRO A 44 -2.77 -6.46 17.08
N GLY A 45 -1.96 -6.78 16.07
CA GLY A 45 -1.68 -5.89 14.94
C GLY A 45 -2.92 -5.53 14.12
N HIS A 46 -3.83 -6.49 13.91
CA HIS A 46 -5.10 -6.23 13.22
C HIS A 46 -6.04 -5.35 14.04
N ARG A 47 -6.09 -5.57 15.36
CA ARG A 47 -6.90 -4.73 16.27
C ARG A 47 -6.41 -3.29 16.28
N ALA A 48 -5.11 -3.10 16.51
CA ALA A 48 -4.50 -1.78 16.55
C ALA A 48 -4.68 -1.05 15.21
N TRP A 49 -4.44 -1.73 14.09
CA TRP A 49 -4.68 -1.17 12.77
C TRP A 49 -6.15 -0.78 12.57
N GLY A 50 -7.07 -1.69 12.91
CA GLY A 50 -8.51 -1.47 12.70
C GLY A 50 -9.04 -0.27 13.48
N LEU A 51 -8.53 -0.01 14.68
CA LEU A 51 -8.85 1.20 15.45
C LEU A 51 -8.32 2.48 14.79
N CYS A 52 -7.05 2.48 14.34
CA CYS A 52 -6.49 3.63 13.62
C CYS A 52 -7.25 3.91 12.31
N ALA A 53 -7.48 2.87 11.53
CA ALA A 53 -8.17 2.94 10.24
C ALA A 53 -9.64 3.36 10.41
N LEU A 54 -10.34 2.88 11.44
CA LEU A 54 -11.69 3.33 11.79
C LEU A 54 -11.73 4.85 11.96
N VAL A 55 -10.83 5.42 12.77
CA VAL A 55 -10.74 6.87 12.97
C VAL A 55 -10.42 7.58 11.65
N GLY A 56 -9.45 7.10 10.88
CA GLY A 56 -9.08 7.68 9.58
C GLY A 56 -10.24 7.72 8.59
N TYR A 57 -11.00 6.64 8.47
CA TYR A 57 -12.15 6.55 7.56
C TYR A 57 -13.35 7.37 8.04
N LEU A 58 -13.60 7.47 9.35
CA LEU A 58 -14.63 8.36 9.89
C LEU A 58 -14.29 9.83 9.64
N LEU A 59 -13.03 10.22 9.79
CA LEU A 59 -12.57 11.57 9.45
C LEU A 59 -12.70 11.82 7.93
N ALA A 60 -12.39 10.84 7.10
CA ALA A 60 -12.58 10.95 5.65
C ALA A 60 -14.06 11.09 5.25
N ALA A 61 -14.94 10.33 5.90
CA ALA A 61 -16.40 10.44 5.76
C ALA A 61 -16.88 11.84 6.18
N GLY A 62 -16.42 12.34 7.32
CA GLY A 62 -16.70 13.69 7.80
C GLY A 62 -16.25 14.77 6.82
N ALA A 63 -15.02 14.66 6.28
CA ALA A 63 -14.53 15.57 5.25
C ALA A 63 -15.39 15.55 3.99
N ALA A 64 -15.81 14.35 3.53
CA ALA A 64 -16.72 14.23 2.39
C ALA A 64 -18.10 14.86 2.67
N ALA A 65 -18.61 14.73 3.91
CA ALA A 65 -19.94 15.15 4.33
C ALA A 65 -20.06 16.61 4.80
N LEU A 66 -18.97 17.25 5.22
CA LEU A 66 -19.00 18.56 5.87
C LEU A 66 -18.19 19.62 5.14
N MET A 67 -17.12 19.25 4.41
CA MET A 67 -16.26 20.26 3.78
C MET A 67 -16.87 20.88 2.51
N PRO A 68 -16.49 22.14 2.21
CA PRO A 68 -16.84 22.79 0.95
C PRO A 68 -16.38 22.00 -0.29
N ARG A 69 -17.11 22.18 -1.41
CA ARG A 69 -16.88 21.49 -2.69
C ARG A 69 -15.41 21.46 -3.14
N ARG A 70 -14.68 22.56 -2.93
CA ARG A 70 -13.26 22.65 -3.27
C ARG A 70 -12.43 21.96 -2.18
N GLY A 71 -11.78 20.86 -2.54
CA GLY A 71 -10.82 20.18 -1.67
C GLY A 71 -11.38 19.05 -0.81
N ALA A 72 -12.70 18.97 -0.57
CA ALA A 72 -13.31 17.90 0.26
C ALA A 72 -12.86 16.48 -0.14
N ARG A 73 -12.80 16.20 -1.45
CA ARG A 73 -12.36 14.88 -1.94
C ARG A 73 -10.89 14.60 -1.65
N THR A 74 -10.02 15.60 -1.86
CA THR A 74 -8.59 15.47 -1.58
C THR A 74 -8.37 15.29 -0.08
N ALA A 75 -9.03 16.11 0.74
CA ALA A 75 -8.97 16.00 2.20
C ALA A 75 -9.43 14.62 2.68
N ALA A 76 -10.56 14.11 2.16
CA ALA A 76 -11.07 12.78 2.51
C ALA A 76 -10.06 11.66 2.17
N VAL A 77 -9.50 11.67 0.96
CA VAL A 77 -8.50 10.67 0.55
C VAL A 77 -7.23 10.77 1.40
N VAL A 78 -6.76 11.98 1.69
CA VAL A 78 -5.57 12.20 2.53
C VAL A 78 -5.82 11.71 3.96
N LEU A 79 -6.96 12.03 4.56
CA LEU A 79 -7.31 11.57 5.91
C LEU A 79 -7.42 10.05 5.99
N ALA A 80 -8.05 9.42 4.99
CA ALA A 80 -8.13 7.97 4.89
C ALA A 80 -6.73 7.35 4.78
N PHE A 81 -5.88 7.85 3.87
CA PHE A 81 -4.51 7.36 3.69
C PHE A 81 -3.66 7.55 4.96
N VAL A 82 -3.71 8.73 5.56
CA VAL A 82 -2.93 9.03 6.77
C VAL A 82 -3.36 8.14 7.93
N GLY A 83 -4.67 8.04 8.20
CA GLY A 83 -5.17 7.27 9.34
C GLY A 83 -5.12 5.75 9.16
N ALA A 84 -5.29 5.24 7.93
CA ALA A 84 -5.35 3.81 7.68
C ALA A 84 -4.02 3.19 7.21
N ALA A 85 -3.09 3.98 6.64
CA ALA A 85 -1.83 3.46 6.09
C ALA A 85 -0.60 4.13 6.70
N ALA A 86 -0.47 5.46 6.60
CA ALA A 86 0.78 6.13 6.98
C ALA A 86 1.03 6.11 8.50
N VAL A 87 0.06 6.54 9.31
CA VAL A 87 0.18 6.56 10.78
C VAL A 87 0.43 5.16 11.32
N PRO A 88 -0.36 4.13 10.97
CA PRO A 88 -0.13 2.79 11.51
C PRO A 88 1.21 2.20 11.05
N LEU A 89 1.63 2.38 9.79
CA LEU A 89 2.95 1.95 9.31
C LEU A 89 4.07 2.52 10.19
N PHE A 90 4.15 3.85 10.31
CA PHE A 90 5.28 4.48 11.00
C PHE A 90 5.21 4.31 12.52
N ALA A 91 4.00 4.32 13.11
CA ALA A 91 3.82 4.09 14.54
C ALA A 91 4.20 2.66 14.91
N PHE A 92 3.75 1.67 14.14
CA PHE A 92 4.07 0.26 14.41
C PHE A 92 5.55 -0.04 14.18
N ALA A 93 6.17 0.55 13.15
CA ALA A 93 7.61 0.45 12.93
C ALA A 93 8.41 1.06 14.10
N ALA A 94 8.03 2.25 14.56
CA ALA A 94 8.70 2.91 15.69
C ALA A 94 8.54 2.15 17.01
N LEU A 95 7.44 1.40 17.18
CA LEU A 95 7.15 0.59 18.36
C LEU A 95 7.65 -0.87 18.24
N GLY A 96 8.22 -1.27 17.09
CA GLY A 96 8.60 -2.66 16.83
C GLY A 96 7.43 -3.64 16.80
N VAL A 97 6.21 -3.16 16.53
CA VAL A 97 5.00 -3.97 16.45
C VAL A 97 4.78 -4.38 14.99
N GLY A 98 4.56 -5.66 14.73
CA GLY A 98 4.28 -6.17 13.39
C GLY A 98 3.77 -7.61 13.46
N GLN A 99 3.34 -8.17 12.32
CA GLN A 99 3.12 -9.61 12.25
C GLN A 99 4.44 -10.36 12.14
N SER A 100 4.37 -11.68 12.28
CA SER A 100 5.48 -12.60 12.12
C SER A 100 6.29 -12.37 10.84
N GLU A 101 5.64 -11.98 9.74
CA GLU A 101 6.23 -11.78 8.43
C GLU A 101 7.35 -10.74 8.44
N VAL A 102 7.17 -9.66 9.20
CA VAL A 102 8.20 -8.60 9.33
C VAL A 102 9.44 -9.18 10.00
N GLY A 103 9.25 -9.89 11.12
CA GLY A 103 10.33 -10.55 11.84
C GLY A 103 11.00 -11.66 11.04
N VAL A 104 10.25 -12.42 10.23
CA VAL A 104 10.79 -13.42 9.30
C VAL A 104 11.72 -12.76 8.29
N ILE A 105 11.32 -11.65 7.67
CA ILE A 105 12.14 -10.95 6.67
C ILE A 105 13.42 -10.39 7.29
N GLU A 106 13.31 -9.70 8.43
CA GLU A 106 14.47 -9.12 9.12
C GLU A 106 15.45 -10.20 9.62
N ARG A 107 14.93 -11.32 10.14
CA ARG A 107 15.76 -12.49 10.51
C ARG A 107 16.42 -13.12 9.29
N SER A 108 15.68 -13.28 8.20
CA SER A 108 16.20 -13.83 6.94
C SER A 108 17.35 -13.00 6.40
N ALA A 109 17.26 -11.67 6.51
CA ALA A 109 18.35 -10.77 6.13
C ALA A 109 19.59 -10.97 6.99
N ARG A 110 19.42 -11.08 8.31
CA ARG A 110 20.53 -11.33 9.25
C ARG A 110 21.20 -12.67 8.95
N LEU A 111 20.42 -13.74 8.79
CA LEU A 111 20.93 -15.07 8.43
C LEU A 111 21.66 -15.04 7.08
N PHE A 112 21.14 -14.30 6.09
CA PHE A 112 21.76 -14.19 4.79
C PHE A 112 23.14 -13.52 4.88
N VAL A 113 23.29 -12.48 5.71
CA VAL A 113 24.57 -11.82 5.96
C VAL A 113 25.53 -12.72 6.73
N ASP A 114 25.05 -13.39 7.77
CA ASP A 114 25.90 -14.16 8.69
C ASP A 114 26.31 -15.54 8.14
N THR A 115 25.46 -16.16 7.31
CA THR A 115 25.61 -17.57 6.90
C THR A 115 25.55 -17.80 5.40
N GLY A 116 25.18 -16.78 4.61
CA GLY A 116 24.93 -16.91 3.17
C GLY A 116 23.58 -17.54 2.81
N SER A 117 22.74 -17.90 3.79
CA SER A 117 21.40 -18.49 3.61
C SER A 117 20.35 -17.66 4.35
N PRO A 118 19.19 -17.34 3.74
CA PRO A 118 18.10 -16.64 4.42
C PRO A 118 17.20 -17.57 5.25
N TYR A 119 17.59 -18.83 5.41
CA TYR A 119 16.78 -19.89 6.02
C TYR A 119 17.43 -20.42 7.30
N LEU A 120 16.61 -20.66 8.33
CA LEU A 120 17.03 -21.43 9.50
C LEU A 120 17.25 -22.90 9.10
N ALA A 121 18.30 -23.51 9.64
CA ALA A 121 18.61 -24.92 9.37
C ALA A 121 17.58 -25.87 10.01
N ASP A 122 17.05 -25.52 11.18
CA ASP A 122 16.10 -26.34 11.94
C ASP A 122 14.96 -25.47 12.51
N PRO A 123 13.92 -25.15 11.71
CA PRO A 123 12.77 -24.37 12.16
C PRO A 123 11.84 -25.22 13.02
N THR A 124 11.63 -24.84 14.29
CA THR A 124 10.84 -25.64 15.25
C THR A 124 9.47 -25.04 15.56
N ARG A 125 9.23 -23.77 15.18
CA ARG A 125 7.96 -23.06 15.38
C ARG A 125 7.45 -22.50 14.07
N VAL A 126 6.14 -22.23 13.99
CA VAL A 126 5.51 -21.63 12.80
C VAL A 126 6.17 -20.30 12.41
N GLY A 127 6.54 -19.47 13.40
CA GLY A 127 7.21 -18.19 13.16
C GLY A 127 8.69 -18.28 12.74
N ASP A 128 9.27 -19.49 12.76
CA ASP A 128 10.64 -19.75 12.30
C ASP A 128 10.66 -20.10 10.81
N TYR A 129 9.53 -20.54 10.27
CA TYR A 129 9.42 -20.90 8.86
C TYR A 129 9.46 -19.64 7.98
N ASN A 130 10.39 -19.60 7.03
CA ASN A 130 10.46 -18.57 6.01
C ASN A 130 9.78 -19.07 4.72
N PRO A 131 8.53 -18.64 4.41
CA PRO A 131 7.79 -19.07 3.23
C PRO A 131 8.22 -18.32 1.94
N TYR A 132 9.20 -17.43 2.03
CA TYR A 132 9.60 -16.55 0.94
C TYR A 132 10.81 -17.09 0.17
N LEU A 133 10.98 -16.56 -1.03
CA LEU A 133 12.19 -16.80 -1.83
C LEU A 133 13.29 -15.83 -1.41
N PRO A 134 14.57 -16.13 -1.73
CA PRO A 134 15.71 -15.41 -1.16
C PRO A 134 15.70 -13.90 -1.37
N GLY A 135 15.11 -13.43 -2.47
CA GLY A 135 15.00 -12.00 -2.76
C GLY A 135 14.23 -11.21 -1.69
N MET A 136 13.33 -11.86 -0.95
CA MET A 136 12.58 -11.21 0.12
C MET A 136 13.47 -10.75 1.29
N ALA A 137 14.59 -11.44 1.53
CA ALA A 137 15.53 -11.07 2.59
C ALA A 137 16.16 -9.68 2.36
N LEU A 138 16.20 -9.18 1.11
CA LEU A 138 16.75 -7.87 0.80
C LEU A 138 16.00 -6.72 1.49
N PHE A 139 14.70 -6.90 1.74
CA PHE A 139 13.88 -5.91 2.44
C PHE A 139 14.22 -5.80 3.94
N GLY A 140 14.88 -6.81 4.52
CA GLY A 140 15.34 -6.79 5.90
C GLY A 140 16.78 -6.32 6.09
N LEU A 141 17.57 -6.16 5.01
CA LEU A 141 18.96 -5.68 5.11
C LEU A 141 19.08 -4.31 5.82
N PRO A 142 18.16 -3.35 5.61
CA PRO A 142 18.23 -2.06 6.31
C PRO A 142 18.23 -2.19 7.83
N ARG A 143 17.51 -3.16 8.40
CA ARG A 143 17.55 -3.50 9.83
C ARG A 143 18.94 -3.94 10.28
N VAL A 144 19.60 -4.79 9.48
CA VAL A 144 20.95 -5.30 9.78
C VAL A 144 21.98 -4.16 9.75
N LEU A 145 21.84 -3.23 8.80
CA LEU A 145 22.77 -2.12 8.60
C LEU A 145 22.61 -0.99 9.62
N LEU A 146 21.36 -0.66 9.99
CA LEU A 146 21.05 0.48 10.87
C LEU A 146 20.99 0.09 12.35
N GLY A 147 20.86 -1.20 12.65
CA GLY A 147 20.68 -1.70 14.00
C GLY A 147 19.33 -1.33 14.61
N ASP A 148 19.25 -1.47 15.92
CA ASP A 148 18.00 -1.31 16.70
C ASP A 148 18.04 -0.09 17.63
N ASP A 149 19.09 0.73 17.52
CA ASP A 149 19.34 1.85 18.42
C ASP A 149 18.50 3.08 18.04
N GLY A 150 17.36 3.20 18.73
CA GLY A 150 16.52 4.39 18.68
C GLY A 150 15.43 4.34 17.61
N ARG A 151 14.42 5.20 17.78
CA ARG A 151 13.17 5.16 16.98
C ARG A 151 13.40 5.39 15.49
N CYS A 152 14.36 6.23 15.13
CA CYS A 152 14.68 6.49 13.72
C CYS A 152 15.29 5.26 13.04
N ALA A 153 16.24 4.58 13.70
CA ALA A 153 16.79 3.32 13.21
C ALA A 153 15.70 2.25 13.12
N MET A 154 14.81 2.17 14.13
CA MET A 154 13.68 1.23 14.13
C MET A 154 12.75 1.44 12.93
N VAL A 155 12.43 2.68 12.57
CA VAL A 155 11.57 2.99 11.41
C VAL A 155 12.30 2.75 10.09
N LEU A 156 13.53 3.25 9.96
CA LEU A 156 14.29 3.14 8.72
C LEU A 156 14.80 1.72 8.46
N GLY A 157 14.95 0.90 9.50
CA GLY A 157 15.31 -0.50 9.40
C GLY A 157 14.12 -1.42 9.12
N ASP A 158 12.89 -0.96 9.36
CA ASP A 158 11.68 -1.79 9.25
C ASP A 158 11.43 -2.28 7.82
N ALA A 159 11.28 -3.59 7.66
CA ALA A 159 11.08 -4.19 6.34
C ALA A 159 9.85 -3.67 5.59
N ARG A 160 8.78 -3.29 6.31
CA ARG A 160 7.54 -2.75 5.69
C ARG A 160 7.79 -1.44 4.98
N VAL A 161 8.68 -0.59 5.52
CA VAL A 161 9.01 0.71 4.92
C VAL A 161 9.67 0.51 3.55
N TRP A 162 10.54 -0.49 3.42
CA TRP A 162 11.21 -0.80 2.15
C TRP A 162 10.30 -1.52 1.16
N CYS A 163 9.44 -2.42 1.64
CA CYS A 163 8.35 -3.01 0.84
C CYS A 163 7.44 -1.91 0.26
N ALA A 164 7.03 -0.96 1.09
CA ALA A 164 6.27 0.22 0.71
C ALA A 164 7.02 1.10 -0.30
N ALA A 165 8.31 1.35 -0.08
CA ALA A 165 9.14 2.14 -0.98
C ALA A 165 9.21 1.51 -2.38
N VAL A 166 9.43 0.19 -2.48
CA VAL A 166 9.43 -0.52 -3.77
C VAL A 166 8.07 -0.45 -4.45
N PHE A 167 6.97 -0.63 -3.71
CA PHE A 167 5.62 -0.49 -4.24
C PHE A 167 5.38 0.91 -4.84
N VAL A 168 5.68 1.96 -4.08
CA VAL A 168 5.52 3.35 -4.53
C VAL A 168 6.42 3.64 -5.74
N GLY A 169 7.67 3.16 -5.71
CA GLY A 169 8.61 3.29 -6.82
C GLY A 169 8.08 2.63 -8.10
N CYS A 170 7.53 1.42 -8.00
CA CYS A 170 6.95 0.70 -9.12
C CYS A 170 5.69 1.42 -9.67
N LEU A 171 4.81 1.92 -8.80
CA LEU A 171 3.65 2.70 -9.24
C LEU A 171 4.05 4.01 -9.91
N ALA A 172 5.08 4.70 -9.38
CA ALA A 172 5.61 5.91 -9.98
C ALA A 172 6.21 5.63 -11.36
N ALA A 173 7.00 4.57 -11.50
CA ALA A 173 7.57 4.13 -12.77
C ALA A 173 6.49 3.68 -13.76
N GLY A 174 5.51 2.89 -13.34
CA GLY A 174 4.38 2.50 -14.18
C GLY A 174 3.59 3.72 -14.67
N ARG A 175 3.37 4.70 -13.77
CA ARG A 175 2.73 5.97 -14.14
C ARG A 175 3.55 6.74 -15.16
N THR A 176 4.88 6.82 -15.05
CA THR A 176 5.71 7.53 -16.04
C THR A 176 5.71 6.83 -17.39
N LEU A 177 5.70 5.49 -17.43
CA LEU A 177 5.58 4.70 -18.65
C LEU A 177 4.24 4.93 -19.37
N LEU A 178 3.16 5.06 -18.60
CA LEU A 178 1.80 5.23 -19.12
C LEU A 178 1.40 6.70 -19.33
N ARG A 179 2.30 7.66 -19.10
CA ARG A 179 1.99 9.08 -19.33
C ARG A 179 1.52 9.29 -20.77
N PRO A 180 0.33 9.88 -20.99
CA PRO A 180 -0.09 10.30 -22.33
C PRO A 180 0.93 11.30 -22.89
N THR A 181 1.23 11.20 -24.18
CA THR A 181 2.06 12.16 -24.91
C THR A 181 1.36 13.51 -25.11
N SER A 182 0.04 13.55 -24.97
CA SER A 182 -0.76 14.78 -25.01
C SER A 182 -1.16 15.23 -23.60
N THR A 183 -1.01 16.52 -23.32
CA THR A 183 -1.42 17.18 -22.06
C THR A 183 -2.93 17.46 -21.99
N SER A 184 -3.70 17.07 -23.01
CA SER A 184 -5.15 17.31 -23.09
C SER A 184 -5.92 16.39 -22.12
N GLY A 185 -6.09 16.86 -20.88
CA GLY A 185 -6.91 16.23 -19.85
C GLY A 185 -6.07 15.55 -18.77
N ARG A 186 -5.67 16.31 -17.73
CA ARG A 186 -5.20 15.72 -16.47
C ARG A 186 -6.36 14.96 -15.83
N ALA A 187 -6.53 13.70 -16.22
CA ALA A 187 -7.46 12.82 -15.53
C ALA A 187 -7.02 12.64 -14.07
N PRO A 188 -7.95 12.58 -13.11
CA PRO A 188 -7.68 12.52 -11.66
C PRO A 188 -7.10 11.16 -11.20
N TYR A 189 -6.35 10.46 -12.06
CA TYR A 189 -5.70 9.17 -11.78
C TYR A 189 -4.85 9.20 -10.51
N GLY A 190 -4.26 10.35 -10.16
CA GLY A 190 -3.50 10.47 -8.91
C GLY A 190 -4.37 10.27 -7.68
N LEU A 191 -5.55 10.88 -7.66
CA LEU A 191 -6.49 10.84 -6.54
C LEU A 191 -7.24 9.50 -6.45
N LEU A 192 -7.54 8.88 -7.59
CA LEU A 192 -8.12 7.54 -7.60
C LEU A 192 -7.09 6.50 -7.16
N GLY A 193 -5.84 6.64 -7.59
CA GLY A 193 -4.73 5.80 -7.13
C GLY A 193 -4.52 5.89 -5.62
N THR A 194 -4.49 7.10 -5.05
CA THR A 194 -4.40 7.24 -3.58
C THR A 194 -5.64 6.72 -2.87
N ALA A 195 -6.84 6.82 -3.44
CA ALA A 195 -8.03 6.20 -2.86
C ALA A 195 -7.95 4.66 -2.84
N LEU A 196 -7.37 4.04 -3.88
CA LEU A 196 -7.14 2.59 -3.91
C LEU A 196 -6.10 2.15 -2.87
N VAL A 197 -5.02 2.93 -2.73
CA VAL A 197 -3.99 2.69 -1.71
C VAL A 197 -4.56 2.87 -0.29
N ALA A 198 -5.51 3.78 -0.13
CA ALA A 198 -6.25 3.98 1.11
C ALA A 198 -7.42 2.99 1.29
N SER A 199 -7.58 1.97 0.45
CA SER A 199 -8.59 0.93 0.70
C SER A 199 -8.20 0.05 1.89
N PRO A 200 -9.16 -0.50 2.66
CA PRO A 200 -8.87 -1.35 3.81
C PRO A 200 -7.88 -2.49 3.53
N VAL A 201 -8.04 -3.16 2.39
CA VAL A 201 -7.20 -4.31 1.98
C VAL A 201 -5.74 -3.89 1.80
N VAL A 202 -5.53 -2.79 1.07
CA VAL A 202 -4.18 -2.29 0.80
C VAL A 202 -3.59 -1.68 2.07
N ALA A 203 -4.34 -0.80 2.74
CA ALA A 203 -3.93 -0.08 3.95
C ALA A 203 -3.53 -1.00 5.13
N LEU A 204 -4.22 -2.14 5.30
CA LEU A 204 -3.83 -3.17 6.25
C LEU A 204 -2.45 -3.75 5.90
N SER A 205 -2.21 -4.02 4.61
CA SER A 205 -0.95 -4.56 4.11
C SER A 205 0.21 -3.59 4.36
N TRP A 206 0.01 -2.27 4.21
CA TRP A 206 1.02 -1.26 4.60
C TRP A 206 1.48 -1.40 6.03
N SER A 207 0.53 -1.61 6.92
CA SER A 207 0.74 -1.38 8.32
C SER A 207 1.23 -2.62 9.03
N VAL A 208 0.80 -3.81 8.60
CA VAL A 208 0.87 -5.01 9.45
C VAL A 208 1.84 -6.06 8.92
N SER A 209 2.04 -6.18 7.60
CA SER A 209 2.90 -7.22 6.99
C SER A 209 3.82 -6.67 5.89
N GLY A 210 3.31 -5.87 4.96
CA GLY A 210 4.07 -5.24 3.87
C GLY A 210 4.45 -6.15 2.71
N VAL A 211 4.42 -7.47 2.91
CA VAL A 211 5.04 -8.45 2.00
C VAL A 211 4.43 -8.52 0.60
N ASP A 212 3.14 -8.20 0.47
CA ASP A 212 2.44 -8.24 -0.82
C ASP A 212 2.54 -6.91 -1.60
N LEU A 213 3.04 -5.84 -0.97
CA LEU A 213 3.24 -4.54 -1.60
C LEU A 213 4.26 -4.59 -2.75
N PRO A 214 5.50 -5.09 -2.57
CA PRO A 214 6.47 -5.14 -3.66
C PRO A 214 5.98 -6.01 -4.82
N LEU A 215 5.31 -7.13 -4.54
CA LEU A 215 4.71 -8.00 -5.55
C LEU A 215 3.65 -7.26 -6.37
N THR A 216 2.73 -6.57 -5.70
CA THR A 216 1.68 -5.78 -6.36
C THR A 216 2.30 -4.69 -7.23
N GLY A 217 3.29 -3.98 -6.70
CA GLY A 217 3.99 -2.92 -7.41
C GLY A 217 4.68 -3.43 -8.67
N LEU A 218 5.49 -4.48 -8.54
CA LEU A 218 6.23 -5.10 -9.64
C LEU A 218 5.29 -5.64 -10.72
N THR A 219 4.18 -6.27 -10.34
CA THR A 219 3.16 -6.74 -11.29
C THR A 219 2.50 -5.56 -12.01
N CYS A 220 2.12 -4.49 -11.31
CA CYS A 220 1.60 -3.28 -11.95
C CYS A 220 2.62 -2.66 -12.91
N LEU A 221 3.90 -2.63 -12.55
CA LEU A 221 4.98 -2.14 -13.42
C LEU A 221 5.16 -3.05 -14.64
N ALA A 222 5.11 -4.36 -14.47
CA ALA A 222 5.21 -5.32 -15.56
C ALA A 222 4.08 -5.14 -16.58
N LEU A 223 2.84 -5.01 -16.10
CA LEU A 223 1.67 -4.75 -16.95
C LEU A 223 1.79 -3.40 -17.66
N ALA A 224 2.23 -2.35 -16.97
CA ALA A 224 2.46 -1.03 -17.57
C ALA A 224 3.55 -1.09 -18.66
N ALA A 225 4.64 -1.82 -18.43
CA ALA A 225 5.71 -2.03 -19.39
C ALA A 225 5.24 -2.86 -20.60
N ALA A 226 4.49 -3.94 -20.38
CA ALA A 226 3.91 -4.78 -21.42
C ALA A 226 2.95 -3.98 -22.31
N ALA A 227 2.06 -3.17 -21.72
CA ALA A 227 1.14 -2.28 -22.44
C ALA A 227 1.86 -1.24 -23.32
N ARG A 228 3.15 -0.99 -23.07
CA ARG A 228 4.00 -0.08 -23.86
C ARG A 228 5.00 -0.81 -24.76
N GLY A 229 4.89 -2.13 -24.91
CA GLY A 229 5.77 -2.95 -25.74
C GLY A 229 7.20 -3.11 -25.17
N ARG A 230 7.42 -2.84 -23.88
CA ARG A 230 8.73 -2.92 -23.23
C ARG A 230 8.96 -4.29 -22.59
N SER A 231 9.08 -5.34 -23.41
CA SER A 231 9.17 -6.73 -22.95
C SER A 231 10.33 -6.98 -21.98
N ARG A 232 11.49 -6.35 -22.18
CA ARG A 232 12.64 -6.48 -21.26
C ARG A 232 12.33 -5.95 -19.85
N THR A 233 11.65 -4.79 -19.76
CA THR A 233 11.27 -4.20 -18.47
C THR A 233 10.17 -5.03 -17.80
N ALA A 234 9.20 -5.52 -18.58
CA ALA A 234 8.15 -6.41 -18.06
C ALA A 234 8.74 -7.71 -17.49
N GLY A 235 9.60 -8.38 -18.27
CA GLY A 235 10.28 -9.59 -17.85
C GLY A 235 11.19 -9.38 -16.63
N ALA A 236 11.93 -8.28 -16.58
CA ALA A 236 12.75 -7.95 -15.41
C ALA A 236 11.91 -7.74 -14.14
N ALA A 237 10.79 -7.01 -14.24
CA ALA A 237 9.90 -6.79 -13.10
C ALA A 237 9.27 -8.11 -12.60
N LEU A 238 8.82 -8.97 -13.52
CA LEU A 238 8.29 -10.30 -13.17
C LEU A 238 9.37 -11.21 -12.58
N ALA A 239 10.59 -11.21 -13.12
CA ALA A 239 11.70 -12.00 -12.61
C ALA A 239 12.04 -11.60 -11.16
N VAL A 240 12.10 -10.30 -10.87
CA VAL A 240 12.28 -9.81 -9.49
C VAL A 240 11.13 -10.30 -8.62
N ALA A 241 9.87 -10.14 -9.04
CA ALA A 241 8.71 -10.58 -8.25
C ALA A 241 8.72 -12.10 -7.99
N CYS A 242 9.12 -12.90 -8.98
CA CYS A 242 9.29 -14.34 -8.86
C CYS A 242 10.41 -14.74 -7.90
N ALA A 243 11.42 -13.89 -7.70
CA ALA A 243 12.48 -14.09 -6.71
C ALA A 243 12.07 -13.70 -5.27
N LEU A 244 10.92 -13.03 -5.10
CA LEU A 244 10.38 -12.66 -3.79
C LEU A 244 9.40 -13.72 -3.26
N LYS A 245 8.44 -14.13 -4.09
CA LYS A 245 7.38 -15.05 -3.68
C LYS A 245 6.85 -15.82 -4.89
N TRP A 246 6.72 -17.14 -4.72
CA TRP A 246 6.31 -18.07 -5.79
C TRP A 246 4.90 -17.82 -6.33
N VAL A 247 4.03 -17.12 -5.58
CA VAL A 247 2.65 -16.80 -5.99
C VAL A 247 2.58 -16.02 -7.31
N ILE A 248 3.67 -15.36 -7.72
CA ILE A 248 3.73 -14.63 -8.99
C ILE A 248 4.07 -15.52 -10.20
N TRP A 249 4.53 -16.75 -10.01
CA TRP A 249 4.93 -17.63 -11.12
C TRP A 249 3.87 -17.83 -12.22
N PRO A 250 2.54 -17.89 -11.93
CA PRO A 250 1.52 -17.96 -12.98
C PRO A 250 1.44 -16.74 -13.91
N ALA A 251 2.14 -15.64 -13.58
CA ALA A 251 2.20 -14.45 -14.42
C ALA A 251 3.37 -14.47 -15.44
N LEU A 252 4.21 -15.50 -15.42
CA LEU A 252 5.24 -15.79 -16.44
C LEU A 252 4.60 -16.40 -17.69
#